data_AF-A0A950BAK2-F1
#
_entry.id   AF-A0A950BAK2-F1
#
_cell.length_a   1.000
_cell.length_b   1.000
_cell.length_c   1.000
_cell.angle_alpha   90.00
_cell.angle_beta   90.00
_cell.angle_gamma   90.00
#
_symmetry.space_group_name_H-M   'P 1'
#
loop_
_entity.id
_entity.type
_entity.pdbx_description
1 polymer ?
#
loop_
_entity_poly.entity_id
_entity_poly.type
_entity_poly.pdbx_seq_one_letter_code
_entity_poly.pdbx_strand_id
1 'polypeptide(L)'
;MKSRTGRKPRPRLVARFVAISWRDLAVTFGPILLVSVAAIWLAVRLIQPAPPNTLTMSAGPRGSTYWNAAQKYKEILARNKITLTVLESEGSLQNLHRV
;
A
#
# COMPACT_ATOMS: atom_id res chain seq x y z
N MET A 1 75.87 23.73 29.07
CA MET A 1 75.04 24.09 27.90
C MET A 1 73.94 23.02 27.72
N LYS A 2 72.73 23.45 27.38
CA LYS A 2 71.54 22.69 26.93
C LYS A 2 70.49 22.31 27.99
N SER A 3 69.55 23.25 28.15
CA SER A 3 68.24 23.08 28.78
C SER A 3 67.39 22.05 28.04
N ARG A 4 66.79 21.13 28.80
CA ARG A 4 65.66 20.29 28.38
C ARG A 4 64.39 20.99 28.84
N THR A 5 63.54 21.46 27.92
CA THR A 5 62.18 21.86 28.28
C THR A 5 61.20 21.47 27.18
N GLY A 6 60.15 20.77 27.63
CA GLY A 6 59.24 19.97 26.83
C GLY A 6 58.39 20.74 25.83
N ARG A 7 58.17 20.11 24.68
CA ARG A 7 57.02 20.41 23.82
C ARG A 7 55.76 19.92 24.53
N LYS A 8 54.90 20.83 24.98
CA LYS A 8 53.53 20.49 25.40
C LYS A 8 52.76 19.98 24.17
N PRO A 9 52.13 18.81 24.20
CA PRO A 9 51.25 18.39 23.11
C PRO A 9 50.03 19.33 23.08
N ARG A 10 49.76 19.91 21.91
CA ARG A 10 48.55 20.72 21.68
C ARG A 10 47.32 19.84 21.94
N PRO A 11 46.28 20.33 22.64
CA PRO A 11 45.06 19.56 22.78
C PRO A 11 44.48 19.36 21.38
N ARG A 12 44.56 18.12 20.87
CA ARG A 12 43.73 17.71 19.76
C ARG A 12 42.32 17.78 20.31
N LEU A 13 41.59 18.82 19.95
CA LEU A 13 40.13 18.84 19.99
C LEU A 13 39.70 17.68 19.09
N VAL A 14 39.70 16.49 19.67
CA VAL A 14 39.21 15.28 19.06
C VAL A 14 37.78 15.61 18.71
N ALA A 15 37.46 15.57 17.42
CA ALA A 15 36.09 15.63 16.92
C ALA A 15 35.29 14.50 17.58
N ARG A 16 34.80 14.73 18.81
CA ARG A 16 33.83 13.89 19.53
C ARG A 16 32.40 14.21 19.07
N PHE A 17 32.27 14.77 17.88
CA PHE A 17 30.99 14.98 17.24
C PHE A 17 30.94 14.05 16.04
N VAL A 18 29.84 13.30 15.96
CA VAL A 18 29.51 12.34 14.89
C VAL A 18 30.13 10.94 15.02
N ALA A 19 30.05 10.35 16.22
CA ALA A 19 29.72 8.93 16.28
C ALA A 19 28.28 8.82 16.79
N ILE A 20 27.32 9.31 15.99
CA ILE A 20 25.92 8.91 16.19
C ILE A 20 25.93 7.40 15.97
N SER A 21 25.86 6.65 17.06
CA SER A 21 25.70 5.21 17.00
C SER A 21 24.39 4.95 16.28
N TRP A 22 24.41 4.13 15.22
CA TRP A 22 23.20 3.70 14.52
C TRP A 22 22.14 3.15 15.48
N ARG A 23 22.57 2.61 16.63
CA ARG A 23 21.69 2.17 17.71
C ARG A 23 20.97 3.33 18.38
N ASP A 24 21.66 4.42 18.70
CA ASP A 24 21.03 5.58 19.36
C ASP A 24 20.02 6.26 18.43
N LEU A 25 20.35 6.32 17.14
CA LEU A 25 19.43 6.80 16.12
C LEU A 25 18.20 5.87 16.01
N ALA A 26 18.41 4.55 15.97
CA ALA A 26 17.33 3.57 15.88
C ALA A 26 16.45 3.55 17.14
N VAL A 27 17.01 3.71 18.34
CA VAL A 27 16.22 3.73 19.59
C VAL A 27 15.40 5.02 19.70
N THR A 28 15.94 6.15 19.21
CA THR A 28 15.24 7.44 19.25
C THR A 28 14.14 7.52 18.20
N PHE A 29 14.44 7.17 16.94
CA PHE A 29 13.49 7.31 15.84
C PHE A 29 12.64 6.06 15.59
N GLY A 30 13.09 4.88 16.00
CA GLY A 30 12.42 3.60 15.78
C GLY A 30 10.99 3.56 16.30
N PRO A 31 10.71 3.94 17.56
CA PRO A 31 9.35 3.95 18.09
C PRO A 31 8.41 4.85 17.29
N ILE A 32 8.86 6.06 16.93
CA ILE A 32 8.07 7.01 16.14
C ILE A 32 7.80 6.46 14.74
N LEU A 33 8.81 5.87 14.10
CA LEU A 33 8.70 5.31 12.76
C LEU A 33 7.76 4.09 12.76
N LEU A 34 7.83 3.25 13.79
CA LEU A 34 6.96 2.09 13.98
C LEU A 34 5.50 2.53 14.18
N VAL A 35 5.24 3.50 15.05
CA VAL A 35 3.90 4.06 15.25
C VAL A 35 3.38 4.70 13.96
N SER A 36 4.22 5.42 13.22
CA SER A 36 3.83 6.05 11.95
C SER A 36 3.46 5.01 10.90
N VAL A 37 4.26 3.95 10.73
CA VAL A 37 3.96 2.85 9.81
C VAL A 37 2.68 2.13 10.21
N ALA A 38 2.48 1.88 11.51
CA ALA A 38 1.25 1.25 12.02
C ALA A 38 0.02 2.13 11.75
N ALA A 39 0.11 3.44 11.98
CA ALA A 39 -0.96 4.39 11.70
C ALA A 39 -1.29 4.47 10.21
N ILE A 40 -0.28 4.53 9.33
CA ILE A 40 -0.46 4.50 7.87
C ILE A 40 -1.12 3.18 7.44
N TRP A 41 -0.63 2.04 7.94
CA TRP A 41 -1.20 0.74 7.63
C TRP A 41 -2.67 0.63 8.04
N LEU A 42 -3.00 1.12 9.24
CA LEU A 42 -4.37 1.15 9.74
C LEU A 42 -5.25 2.07 8.89
N ALA A 43 -4.75 3.26 8.55
CA ALA A 43 -5.46 4.21 7.71
C ALA A 43 -5.74 3.63 6.32
N VAL A 44 -4.75 3.00 5.67
CA VAL A 44 -4.93 2.32 4.37
C VAL A 44 -6.02 1.24 4.48
N ARG A 45 -5.98 0.43 5.53
CA ARG A 45 -6.95 -0.67 5.71
C ARG A 45 -8.37 -0.18 6.01
N LEU A 46 -8.53 0.90 6.76
CA LEU A 46 -9.83 1.42 7.19
C LEU A 46 -10.48 2.34 6.15
N ILE A 47 -9.70 3.18 5.47
CA ILE A 47 -10.25 4.22 4.59
C ILE A 47 -10.62 3.65 3.21
N GLN A 48 -9.84 2.71 2.68
CA GLN A 48 -10.15 2.05 1.40
C GLN A 48 -9.72 0.58 1.47
N PRO A 49 -10.59 -0.35 1.91
CA PRO A 49 -10.35 -1.75 1.61
C PRO A 49 -10.16 -1.88 0.10
N ALA A 50 -9.13 -2.63 -0.32
CA ALA A 50 -8.85 -2.84 -1.75
C ALA A 50 -10.16 -3.20 -2.47
N PRO A 51 -10.51 -2.52 -3.59
CA PRO A 51 -11.79 -2.72 -4.25
C PRO A 51 -11.97 -4.21 -4.55
N PRO A 52 -13.16 -4.78 -4.27
CA PRO A 52 -13.37 -6.21 -4.45
C PRO A 52 -13.10 -6.57 -5.91
N ASN A 53 -12.28 -7.60 -6.11
CA ASN A 53 -11.94 -8.12 -7.44
C ASN A 53 -13.09 -8.90 -8.08
N THR A 54 -14.32 -8.74 -7.58
CA THR A 54 -15.51 -9.48 -7.99
C THR A 54 -16.65 -8.49 -8.23
N LEU A 55 -17.20 -8.49 -9.44
CA LEU A 55 -18.33 -7.70 -9.85
C LEU A 55 -19.48 -8.62 -10.26
N THR A 56 -20.72 -8.21 -10.01
CA THR A 56 -21.91 -8.95 -10.44
C THR A 56 -22.72 -8.07 -11.40
N MET A 57 -23.11 -8.62 -12.55
CA MET A 57 -23.83 -7.90 -13.60
C MET A 57 -25.00 -8.73 -14.12
N SER A 58 -26.15 -8.09 -14.29
CA SER A 58 -27.35 -8.72 -14.86
C SER A 58 -27.45 -8.42 -16.35
N ALA A 59 -27.52 -9.45 -17.21
CA ALA A 59 -27.29 -9.31 -18.65
C ALA A 59 -28.43 -9.81 -19.56
N GLY A 60 -29.64 -10.00 -19.02
CA GLY A 60 -30.77 -10.50 -19.81
C GLY A 60 -30.70 -12.01 -20.08
N PRO A 61 -31.61 -12.57 -20.92
CA PRO A 61 -31.67 -13.99 -21.20
C PRO A 61 -30.44 -14.47 -21.97
N ARG A 62 -30.09 -15.76 -21.84
CA ARG A 62 -28.99 -16.37 -22.61
C ARG A 62 -29.18 -16.16 -24.11
N GLY A 63 -28.09 -15.80 -24.78
CA GLY A 63 -28.08 -15.55 -26.23
C GLY A 63 -28.60 -14.17 -26.64
N SER A 64 -29.12 -13.37 -25.71
CA SER A 64 -29.45 -11.97 -26.00
C SER A 64 -28.20 -11.13 -26.30
N THR A 65 -28.39 -9.97 -26.93
CA THR A 65 -27.31 -9.00 -27.18
C THR A 65 -26.62 -8.57 -25.88
N TYR A 66 -27.40 -8.37 -24.82
CA TYR A 66 -26.91 -8.04 -23.49
C TYR A 66 -26.08 -9.16 -22.88
N TRP A 67 -26.51 -10.43 -23.02
CA TRP A 67 -25.75 -11.59 -22.52
C TRP A 67 -24.40 -11.69 -23.21
N ASN A 68 -24.39 -11.60 -24.54
CA ASN A 68 -23.16 -11.68 -25.33
C ASN A 68 -22.20 -10.52 -25.02
N ALA A 69 -22.73 -9.31 -24.79
CA ALA A 69 -21.92 -8.18 -24.35
C ALA A 69 -21.30 -8.43 -22.96
N ALA A 70 -22.09 -8.92 -21.99
CA ALA A 70 -21.61 -9.19 -20.64
C ALA A 70 -20.52 -10.28 -20.60
N GLN A 71 -20.63 -11.31 -21.45
CA GLN A 71 -19.57 -12.32 -21.57
C GLN A 71 -18.25 -11.72 -22.12
N LYS A 72 -18.33 -10.82 -23.12
CA LYS A 72 -17.13 -10.10 -23.60
C LYS A 72 -16.49 -9.26 -22.50
N TYR A 73 -17.30 -8.55 -21.70
CA TYR A 73 -16.79 -7.78 -20.57
C TYR A 73 -16.18 -8.67 -19.49
N LYS A 74 -16.73 -9.86 -19.25
CA LYS A 74 -16.14 -10.85 -18.33
C LYS A 74 -14.73 -11.22 -18.73
N GLU A 75 -14.49 -11.46 -20.03
CA GLU A 75 -13.14 -11.77 -20.53
C GLU A 75 -12.19 -10.58 -20.42
N ILE A 76 -12.65 -9.35 -20.71
CA ILE A 76 -11.83 -8.14 -20.61
C ILE A 76 -11.43 -7.87 -19.15
N LEU A 77 -12.37 -7.99 -18.23
CA LEU A 77 -12.16 -7.77 -16.80
C LEU A 77 -11.26 -8.85 -16.19
N ALA A 78 -11.37 -10.10 -16.64
CA ALA A 78 -10.52 -11.19 -16.19
C ALA A 78 -9.02 -10.92 -16.45
N ARG A 79 -8.68 -10.20 -17.53
CA ARG A 79 -7.29 -9.78 -17.82
C ARG A 79 -6.72 -8.87 -16.73
N ASN A 80 -7.57 -8.11 -16.06
CA ASN A 80 -7.21 -7.22 -14.95
C ASN A 80 -7.40 -7.88 -13.58
N LYS A 81 -7.51 -9.21 -13.52
CA LYS A 81 -7.81 -9.98 -12.30
C LYS A 81 -9.14 -9.62 -11.65
N ILE A 82 -10.08 -9.07 -12.43
CA ILE A 82 -11.44 -8.76 -11.99
C ILE A 82 -12.37 -9.87 -12.49
N THR A 83 -13.04 -10.56 -11.58
CA THR A 83 -14.01 -11.61 -11.88
C THR A 83 -15.38 -10.98 -12.07
N LEU A 84 -15.98 -11.17 -13.25
CA LEU A 84 -17.37 -10.76 -13.51
C LEU A 84 -18.32 -11.98 -13.44
N THR A 85 -19.28 -11.93 -12.53
CA THR A 85 -20.39 -12.89 -12.45
C THR A 85 -21.57 -12.33 -13.24
N VAL A 86 -21.94 -13.04 -14.31
CA VAL A 86 -23.05 -12.66 -15.19
C VAL A 86 -24.29 -13.42 -14.75
N LEU A 87 -25.33 -12.70 -14.35
CA LEU A 87 -26.64 -13.23 -13.99
C LEU A 87 -27.60 -13.09 -15.17
N GLU A 88 -28.32 -14.18 -15.42
CA GLU A 88 -29.44 -14.18 -16.35
C GLU A 88 -30.61 -13.38 -15.75
N SER A 89 -31.32 -12.68 -16.61
CA SER A 89 -32.47 -11.87 -16.23
C SER A 89 -33.55 -11.93 -17.29
N GLU A 90 -34.80 -11.99 -16.86
CA GLU A 90 -35.99 -11.95 -17.72
C GLU A 90 -36.28 -10.51 -18.23
N GLY A 91 -35.54 -9.50 -17.75
CA GLY A 91 -35.68 -8.12 -18.25
C GLY A 91 -35.26 -7.02 -17.28
N SER A 92 -35.49 -5.78 -17.69
CA SER A 92 -35.12 -4.56 -16.93
C SER A 92 -35.79 -4.47 -15.55
N LEU A 93 -37.02 -4.97 -15.42
CA LEU A 93 -37.76 -5.02 -14.16
C LEU A 93 -37.06 -5.91 -13.13
N GLN A 94 -36.59 -7.08 -13.54
CA GLN A 94 -35.85 -7.99 -12.67
C GLN A 94 -34.45 -7.44 -12.33
N ASN A 95 -33.85 -6.62 -13.20
CA ASN A 95 -32.60 -5.92 -12.89
C ASN A 95 -32.80 -4.86 -11.81
N LEU A 96 -33.89 -4.08 -11.86
CA LEU A 96 -34.17 -3.01 -10.90
C LEU A 96 -34.36 -3.54 -9.47
N HIS A 97 -34.89 -4.75 -9.32
CA HIS A 97 -35.02 -5.41 -8.01
C HIS A 97 -33.70 -5.98 -7.45
N ARG A 98 -32.60 -5.93 -8.20
CA ARG A 98 -31.28 -6.50 -7.82
C ARG A 98 -30.21 -5.43 -7.57
N VAL A 99 -30.50 -4.14 -7.80
CA VAL A 99 -29.63 -2.99 -7.49
C VAL A 99 -29.90 -2.52 -6.08
#